data_AF-A0A0R3QKD8-F1
#
_entry.id   AF-A0A0R3QKD8-F1
#
_cell.length_a   1.000
_cell.length_b   1.000
_cell.length_c   1.000
_cell.angle_alpha   90.00
_cell.angle_beta   90.00
_cell.angle_gamma   90.00
#
_symmetry.space_group_name_H-M   'P 1'
#
loop_
_entity.id
_entity.type
_entity.pdbx_description
1 polymer ?
#
loop_
_entity_poly.entity_id
_entity_poly.type
_entity_poly.pdbx_seq_one_letter_code
_entity_poly.pdbx_strand_id
1 'polypeptide(L)'
;LFHLDKKSHLKISTDWIMLKEYLEDIFESMAMVNYPYPTNYLAELPGWPVKVACQFFNSNKSKNDEELAQSMYGIMNLYYNYTGQKKTFCIKPDVCNDSAYGALGDPFGWPWQSCTEMVMQQCSSGPPNDFFIKNCPFSLKGQELYCINTFGKLGYTKALMRPHWSILNYGNRYPTASNIVFSNGYLDPWSAGGWSLKSRVMGSLISIIIKDGAHHYDLRGKHQLDTNSVKDARRLEKFYIKYWLKEAKLKQQKKNY
;
A
#
# COMPACT_ATOMS: atom_id res chain seq x y z
N LEU A 1 12.00 24.07 9.12
CA LEU A 1 10.62 23.67 8.83
C LEU A 1 10.36 22.19 9.11
N PHE A 2 10.95 21.25 8.35
CA PHE A 2 10.63 19.82 8.47
C PHE A 2 11.30 19.08 9.65
N HIS A 3 12.10 19.77 10.48
CA HIS A 3 12.83 19.17 11.62
C HIS A 3 13.67 17.94 11.23
N LEU A 4 14.40 18.04 10.11
CA LEU A 4 15.25 16.96 9.63
C LEU A 4 16.46 16.75 10.57
N ASP A 5 16.89 15.50 10.73
CA ASP A 5 18.17 15.19 11.37
C ASP A 5 19.32 15.88 10.63
N LYS A 6 20.38 16.28 11.34
CA LYS A 6 21.59 16.90 10.76
C LYS A 6 22.16 16.10 9.59
N LYS A 7 22.10 14.76 9.64
CA LYS A 7 22.59 13.89 8.56
C LYS A 7 21.67 13.81 7.33
N SER A 8 20.45 14.34 7.45
CA SER A 8 19.44 14.44 6.38
C SER A 8 19.17 15.89 5.95
N HIS A 9 19.99 16.86 6.36
CA HIS A 9 19.85 18.23 5.89
C HIS A 9 20.02 18.32 4.37
N LEU A 10 19.14 19.09 3.73
CA LEU A 10 19.20 19.39 2.30
C LEU A 10 20.35 20.39 2.05
N LYS A 11 21.35 19.99 1.27
CA LYS A 11 22.59 20.74 1.00
C LYS A 11 22.76 21.09 -0.48
N ILE A 12 22.26 20.25 -1.39
CA ILE A 12 22.35 20.46 -2.83
C ILE A 12 20.96 20.57 -3.48
N SER A 13 20.91 21.12 -4.69
CA SER A 13 19.67 21.43 -5.41
C SER A 13 18.80 20.21 -5.76
N THR A 14 19.30 18.99 -5.61
CA THR A 14 18.56 17.74 -5.87
C THR A 14 18.07 17.07 -4.59
N ASP A 15 18.46 17.55 -3.40
CA ASP A 15 18.10 16.87 -2.15
C ASP A 15 16.59 16.93 -1.85
N TRP A 16 15.85 17.86 -2.47
CA TRP A 16 14.39 17.91 -2.37
C TRP A 16 13.72 16.62 -2.87
N ILE A 17 14.36 15.84 -3.74
CA ILE A 17 13.84 14.57 -4.26
C ILE A 17 13.63 13.57 -3.12
N MET A 18 14.56 13.50 -2.16
CA MET A 18 14.41 12.62 -0.99
C MET A 18 13.23 13.03 -0.13
N LEU A 19 13.03 14.34 0.09
CA LEU A 19 11.88 14.83 0.85
C LEU A 19 10.56 14.55 0.13
N LYS A 20 10.54 14.70 -1.20
CA LYS A 20 9.39 14.38 -2.06
C LYS A 20 9.02 12.91 -1.93
N GLU A 21 9.97 12.00 -2.16
CA GLU A 21 9.75 10.55 -2.07
C GLU A 21 9.29 10.14 -0.66
N TYR A 22 9.91 10.69 0.37
CA TYR A 22 9.53 10.44 1.76
C TYR A 22 8.08 10.87 2.08
N LEU A 23 7.59 11.96 1.47
CA LEU A 23 6.20 12.40 1.59
C LEU A 23 5.26 11.53 0.76
N GLU A 24 5.64 11.14 -0.46
CA GLU A 24 4.85 10.22 -1.32
C GLU A 24 4.58 8.89 -0.60
N ASP A 25 5.62 8.29 0.00
CA ASP A 25 5.51 7.07 0.82
C ASP A 25 4.48 7.22 1.97
N ILE A 26 4.41 8.42 2.59
CA ILE A 26 3.43 8.70 3.65
C ILE A 26 2.02 8.70 3.09
N PHE A 27 1.78 9.37 1.96
CA PHE A 27 0.45 9.43 1.35
C PHE A 27 -0.03 8.03 0.95
N GLU A 28 0.82 7.26 0.29
CA GLU A 28 0.52 5.88 -0.12
C GLU A 28 0.24 5.00 1.09
N SER A 29 1.12 5.05 2.10
CA SER A 29 0.98 4.26 3.31
C SER A 29 -0.27 4.61 4.09
N MET A 30 -0.58 5.90 4.22
CA MET A 30 -1.76 6.39 4.94
C MET A 30 -3.06 6.02 4.24
N ALA A 31 -3.08 5.99 2.90
CA ALA A 31 -4.22 5.49 2.13
C ALA A 31 -4.49 4.01 2.42
N MET A 32 -3.43 3.17 2.47
CA MET A 32 -3.56 1.75 2.80
C MET A 32 -4.10 1.51 4.22
N VAL A 33 -3.67 2.30 5.21
CA VAL A 33 -4.05 2.11 6.61
C VAL A 33 -5.13 3.08 7.09
N ASN A 34 -6.00 3.53 6.18
CA ASN A 34 -7.10 4.46 6.47
C ASN A 34 -8.28 3.80 7.21
N TYR A 35 -8.01 3.18 8.37
CA TYR A 35 -9.00 2.44 9.18
C TYR A 35 -9.79 3.37 10.12
N PRO A 36 -11.02 3.00 10.54
CA PRO A 36 -11.87 3.84 11.40
C PRO A 36 -11.44 3.96 12.86
N TYR A 37 -10.35 3.31 13.26
CA TYR A 37 -9.86 3.26 14.62
C TYR A 37 -8.34 3.31 14.66
N PRO A 38 -7.73 3.65 15.82
CA PRO A 38 -6.28 3.68 15.93
C PRO A 38 -5.65 2.33 15.61
N THR A 39 -4.57 2.33 14.84
CA THR A 39 -3.84 1.13 14.47
C THR A 39 -2.34 1.33 14.59
N ASN A 40 -1.61 0.22 14.75
CA ASN A 40 -0.16 0.16 14.71
C ASN A 40 0.24 -0.98 13.75
N TYR A 41 0.02 -0.77 12.44
CA TYR A 41 0.37 -1.74 11.41
C TYR A 41 1.63 -1.32 10.64
N LEU A 42 1.56 -0.20 9.91
CA LEU A 42 2.73 0.42 9.29
C LEU A 42 3.34 1.51 10.18
N ALA A 43 2.47 2.27 10.85
CA ALA A 43 2.81 3.27 11.84
C ALA A 43 1.69 3.36 12.89
N GLU A 44 1.98 3.95 14.04
CA GLU A 44 0.99 4.32 15.04
C GLU A 44 0.17 5.51 14.54
N LEU A 45 -1.10 5.29 14.23
CA LEU A 45 -1.97 6.28 13.60
C LEU A 45 -3.34 6.36 14.28
N PRO A 46 -4.01 7.53 14.26
CA PRO A 46 -5.38 7.67 14.74
C PRO A 46 -6.36 6.96 13.79
N GLY A 47 -7.62 6.86 14.21
CA GLY A 47 -8.71 6.49 13.30
C GLY A 47 -8.91 7.55 12.21
N TRP A 48 -9.16 7.10 10.98
CA TRP A 48 -9.29 7.91 9.77
C TRP A 48 -8.10 8.85 9.53
N PRO A 49 -6.87 8.33 9.45
CA PRO A 49 -5.67 9.16 9.38
C PRO A 49 -5.65 10.09 8.17
N VAL A 50 -6.21 9.67 7.01
CA VAL A 50 -6.33 10.56 5.83
C VAL A 50 -7.20 11.79 6.14
N LYS A 51 -8.31 11.61 6.87
CA LYS A 51 -9.17 12.72 7.28
C LYS A 51 -8.43 13.69 8.21
N VAL A 52 -7.62 13.17 9.14
CA VAL A 52 -6.80 13.98 10.04
C VAL A 52 -5.74 14.74 9.26
N ALA A 53 -5.05 14.09 8.32
CA ALA A 53 -4.05 14.72 7.46
C ALA A 53 -4.63 15.87 6.64
N CYS A 54 -5.83 15.70 6.06
CA CYS A 54 -6.48 16.76 5.28
C CYS A 54 -6.78 18.03 6.10
N GLN A 55 -6.87 17.94 7.44
CA GLN A 55 -7.10 19.12 8.28
C GLN A 55 -5.94 20.12 8.24
N PHE A 56 -4.71 19.67 7.98
CA PHE A 56 -3.56 20.58 7.82
C PHE A 56 -3.71 21.51 6.61
N PHE A 57 -4.50 21.11 5.61
CA PHE A 57 -4.81 21.91 4.43
C PHE A 57 -6.13 22.68 4.53
N ASN A 58 -6.88 22.54 5.62
CA ASN A 58 -8.21 23.12 5.79
C ASN A 58 -8.14 24.62 6.13
N SER A 59 -7.92 25.47 5.12
CA SER A 59 -8.08 26.92 5.24
C SER A 59 -8.67 27.53 3.97
N ASN A 60 -9.67 28.40 4.12
CA ASN A 60 -10.28 29.14 3.02
C ASN A 60 -9.44 30.34 2.52
N LYS A 61 -8.20 30.47 3.00
CA LYS A 61 -7.27 31.53 2.60
C LYS A 61 -6.23 30.96 1.63
N SER A 62 -5.83 31.77 0.66
CA SER A 62 -4.62 31.47 -0.14
C SER A 62 -3.44 31.36 0.82
N LYS A 63 -2.72 30.23 0.73
CA LYS A 63 -1.51 29.98 1.51
C LYS A 63 -0.29 30.32 0.68
N ASN A 64 0.74 30.88 1.32
CA ASN A 64 2.06 31.00 0.70
C ASN A 64 2.82 29.66 0.75
N ASP A 65 3.96 29.57 0.05
CA ASP A 65 4.76 28.34 -0.04
C ASP A 65 5.25 27.83 1.33
N GLU A 66 5.57 28.73 2.26
CA GLU A 66 6.00 28.35 3.61
C GLU A 66 4.85 27.72 4.40
N GLU A 67 3.65 28.29 4.34
CA GLU A 67 2.44 27.76 4.98
C GLU A 67 2.00 26.42 4.37
N LEU A 68 2.19 26.23 3.05
CA LEU A 68 1.97 24.95 2.39
C LEU A 68 2.99 23.90 2.87
N ALA A 69 4.25 24.29 2.98
CA ALA A 69 5.29 23.39 3.48
C ALA A 69 5.11 23.08 4.98
N GLN A 70 4.58 24.00 5.79
CA GLN A 70 4.14 23.73 7.17
C GLN A 70 3.00 22.71 7.22
N SER A 71 2.07 22.78 6.26
CA SER A 71 0.97 21.82 6.13
C SER A 71 1.50 20.41 5.79
N MET A 72 2.49 20.32 4.90
CA MET A 72 3.20 19.06 4.58
C MET A 72 3.95 18.51 5.79
N TYR A 73 4.61 19.38 6.57
CA TYR A 73 5.22 18.97 7.84
C TYR A 73 4.19 18.40 8.82
N GLY A 74 2.98 18.98 8.89
CA GLY A 74 1.88 18.44 9.70
C GLY A 74 1.54 16.99 9.34
N ILE A 75 1.45 16.68 8.04
CA ILE A 75 1.22 15.30 7.56
C ILE A 75 2.40 14.39 7.94
N MET A 76 3.63 14.84 7.74
CA MET A 76 4.82 14.06 8.08
C MET A 76 4.91 13.76 9.58
N ASN A 77 4.58 14.74 10.42
CA ASN A 77 4.55 14.61 11.86
C ASN A 77 3.40 13.71 12.34
N LEU A 78 2.22 13.77 11.69
CA LEU A 78 1.13 12.84 11.97
C LEU A 78 1.56 11.39 11.73
N TYR A 79 2.27 11.11 10.63
CA TYR A 79 2.63 9.74 10.29
C TYR A 79 3.77 9.18 11.14
N TYR A 80 4.87 9.94 11.28
CA TYR A 80 6.08 9.45 11.94
C TYR A 80 6.20 9.83 13.42
N ASN A 81 5.32 10.67 13.94
CA ASN A 81 5.41 11.21 15.29
C ASN A 81 4.04 11.41 15.96
N TYR A 82 3.06 10.53 15.66
CA TYR A 82 1.74 10.60 16.28
C TYR A 82 1.80 10.56 17.81
N THR A 83 2.71 9.77 18.40
CA THR A 83 2.90 9.66 19.86
C THR A 83 3.75 10.78 20.48
N GLY A 84 4.31 11.68 19.68
CA GLY A 84 5.13 12.80 20.16
C GLY A 84 6.54 12.43 20.64
N GLN A 85 6.99 11.20 20.45
CA GLN A 85 8.29 10.72 20.92
C GLN A 85 9.46 11.10 20.00
N LYS A 86 9.19 11.32 18.71
CA LYS A 86 10.20 11.60 17.68
C LYS A 86 10.45 13.11 17.55
N LYS A 87 11.70 13.53 17.74
CA LYS A 87 12.08 14.96 17.68
C LYS A 87 12.55 15.41 16.30
N THR A 88 13.15 14.51 15.54
CA THR A 88 13.73 14.78 14.22
C THR A 88 13.45 13.65 13.25
N PHE A 89 13.45 13.94 11.94
CA PHE A 89 13.15 12.98 10.88
C PHE A 89 14.39 12.67 10.04
N CYS A 90 14.67 11.39 9.83
CA CYS A 90 15.82 10.93 9.07
C CYS A 90 15.36 10.45 7.69
N ILE A 91 15.46 11.31 6.68
CA ILE A 91 14.86 11.03 5.36
C ILE A 91 15.86 10.58 4.30
N LYS A 92 17.17 10.58 4.61
CA LYS A 92 18.23 10.25 3.64
C LYS A 92 18.45 8.73 3.54
N PRO A 93 18.11 8.07 2.42
CA PRO A 93 18.13 6.60 2.34
C PRO A 93 19.49 5.96 2.65
N ASP A 94 20.60 6.60 2.26
CA ASP A 94 21.95 6.04 2.45
C ASP A 94 22.39 5.93 3.92
N VAL A 95 21.76 6.68 4.83
CA VAL A 95 22.21 6.82 6.24
C VAL A 95 21.06 6.71 7.25
N CYS A 96 19.85 6.43 6.78
CA CYS A 96 18.63 6.35 7.56
C CYS A 96 17.95 4.99 7.37
N ASN A 97 17.38 4.47 8.45
CA ASN A 97 16.54 3.26 8.42
C ASN A 97 15.05 3.60 8.52
N ASP A 98 14.70 4.88 8.57
CA ASP A 98 13.31 5.32 8.62
C ASP A 98 12.66 5.11 7.25
N SER A 99 11.55 4.37 7.23
CA SER A 99 10.73 4.16 6.05
C SER A 99 9.28 3.98 6.48
N ALA A 100 8.33 4.40 5.66
CA ALA A 100 6.91 4.16 5.89
C ALA A 100 6.56 2.65 5.91
N TYR A 101 7.42 1.83 5.31
CA TYR A 101 7.28 0.37 5.25
C TYR A 101 8.21 -0.35 6.24
N GLY A 102 8.95 0.38 7.08
CA GLY A 102 9.96 -0.21 7.98
C GLY A 102 9.39 -1.25 8.95
N ALA A 103 8.12 -1.12 9.34
CA ALA A 103 7.42 -2.09 10.19
C ALA A 103 7.28 -3.49 9.55
N LEU A 104 7.47 -3.64 8.24
CA LEU A 104 7.41 -4.92 7.53
C LEU A 104 8.68 -5.77 7.68
N GLY A 105 9.75 -5.21 8.25
CA GLY A 105 10.91 -5.96 8.77
C GLY A 105 12.04 -6.26 7.79
N ASP A 106 11.74 -6.71 6.57
CA ASP A 106 12.78 -7.05 5.57
C ASP A 106 12.94 -5.98 4.49
N PRO A 107 14.04 -5.21 4.48
CA PRO A 107 14.27 -4.17 3.49
C PRO A 107 14.66 -4.69 2.10
N PHE A 108 14.98 -5.99 1.94
CA PHE A 108 15.50 -6.52 0.67
C PHE A 108 14.64 -7.60 0.01
N GLY A 109 13.83 -8.35 0.77
CA GLY A 109 12.97 -9.40 0.21
C GLY A 109 11.98 -8.86 -0.82
N TRP A 110 11.19 -7.84 -0.48
CA TRP A 110 10.22 -7.27 -1.41
C TRP A 110 10.88 -6.56 -2.61
N PRO A 111 11.93 -5.73 -2.44
CA PRO A 111 12.65 -5.19 -3.58
C PRO A 111 13.27 -6.27 -4.49
N TRP A 112 13.75 -7.39 -3.93
CA TRP A 112 14.22 -8.53 -4.73
C TRP A 112 13.09 -9.14 -5.57
N GLN A 113 11.91 -9.37 -4.97
CA GLN A 113 10.75 -9.87 -5.71
C GLN A 113 10.32 -8.90 -6.83
N SER A 114 10.33 -7.60 -6.54
CA SER A 114 9.99 -6.53 -7.49
C SER A 114 11.01 -6.36 -8.60
N CYS A 115 12.26 -6.78 -8.35
CA CYS A 115 13.33 -6.84 -9.34
C CYS A 115 13.34 -8.12 -10.18
N THR A 116 12.53 -9.13 -9.85
CA THR A 116 12.58 -10.43 -10.54
C THR A 116 11.25 -10.79 -11.18
N GLU A 117 10.22 -11.10 -10.39
CA GLU A 117 8.96 -11.67 -10.88
C GLU A 117 7.75 -10.77 -10.64
N MET A 118 7.81 -9.91 -9.62
CA MET A 118 6.74 -8.99 -9.21
C MET A 118 6.97 -7.58 -9.74
N VAL A 119 7.28 -7.45 -11.03
CA VAL A 119 7.57 -6.15 -11.66
C VAL A 119 6.27 -5.34 -11.79
N MET A 120 6.00 -4.49 -10.81
CA MET A 120 4.80 -3.64 -10.78
C MET A 120 5.08 -2.32 -11.52
N GLN A 121 4.42 -2.13 -12.66
CA GLN A 121 4.59 -0.95 -13.49
C GLN A 121 3.72 0.20 -12.98
N GLN A 122 4.15 0.83 -11.89
CA GLN A 122 3.45 1.95 -11.25
C GLN A 122 4.17 3.27 -11.54
N CYS A 123 3.40 4.33 -11.79
CA CYS A 123 3.91 5.68 -11.98
C CYS A 123 2.80 6.71 -11.69
N SER A 124 3.21 7.92 -11.37
CA SER A 124 2.37 9.11 -11.16
C SER A 124 2.16 9.84 -12.49
N SER A 125 0.90 10.06 -12.83
CA SER A 125 0.50 10.79 -14.03
C SER A 125 0.54 12.30 -13.82
N GLY A 126 0.50 12.75 -12.57
CA GLY A 126 0.43 14.15 -12.17
C GLY A 126 -0.96 14.76 -12.40
N PRO A 127 -1.13 16.05 -12.04
CA PRO A 127 -2.41 16.74 -12.18
C PRO A 127 -2.92 16.74 -13.64
N PRO A 128 -4.23 16.55 -13.88
CA PRO A 128 -5.32 16.46 -12.90
C PRO A 128 -5.64 15.04 -12.39
N ASN A 129 -4.85 14.01 -12.74
CA ASN A 129 -5.18 12.61 -12.45
C ASN A 129 -4.79 12.19 -11.03
N ASP A 130 -3.67 12.73 -10.55
CA ASP A 130 -3.18 12.61 -9.18
C ASP A 130 -2.48 13.91 -8.77
N PHE A 131 -2.06 14.04 -7.51
CA PHE A 131 -1.40 15.24 -6.99
C PHE A 131 0.12 15.08 -6.83
N PHE A 132 0.69 13.99 -7.37
CA PHE A 132 2.13 13.72 -7.30
C PHE A 132 2.89 14.33 -8.47
N ILE A 133 4.22 14.37 -8.37
CA ILE A 133 5.05 14.82 -9.49
C ILE A 133 5.03 13.74 -10.58
N LYS A 134 4.70 14.16 -11.80
CA LYS A 134 4.60 13.26 -12.94
C LYS A 134 5.93 12.53 -13.20
N ASN A 135 5.87 11.20 -13.21
CA ASN A 135 6.99 10.34 -13.61
C ASN A 135 6.58 9.23 -14.62
N CYS A 136 5.33 9.22 -15.10
CA CYS A 136 4.91 8.35 -16.20
C CYS A 136 5.48 8.79 -17.57
N PRO A 137 5.70 7.84 -18.52
CA PRO A 137 5.43 6.41 -18.38
C PRO A 137 6.49 5.69 -17.55
N PHE A 138 6.09 4.61 -16.88
CA PHE A 138 7.02 3.71 -16.18
C PHE A 138 8.15 3.23 -17.11
N SER A 139 9.38 3.23 -16.61
CA SER A 139 10.57 2.85 -17.38
C SER A 139 11.13 1.52 -16.91
N LEU A 140 11.00 0.47 -17.75
CA LEU A 140 11.66 -0.82 -17.51
C LEU A 140 13.18 -0.67 -17.39
N LYS A 141 13.78 0.24 -18.17
CA LYS A 141 15.22 0.55 -18.09
C LYS A 141 15.57 1.19 -16.74
N GLY A 142 14.69 2.06 -16.22
CA GLY A 142 14.85 2.65 -14.90
C GLY A 142 14.81 1.60 -13.80
N GLN A 143 13.82 0.70 -13.84
CA GLN A 143 13.71 -0.41 -12.90
C GLN A 143 14.94 -1.33 -12.96
N GLU A 144 15.41 -1.67 -14.17
CA GLU A 144 16.61 -2.48 -14.36
C GLU A 144 17.85 -1.84 -13.73
N LEU A 145 18.05 -0.53 -13.93
CA LEU A 145 19.16 0.20 -13.32
C LEU A 145 19.07 0.21 -11.80
N TYR A 146 17.88 0.43 -11.24
CA TYR A 146 17.63 0.33 -9.81
C TYR A 146 18.02 -1.06 -9.28
N CYS A 147 17.57 -2.13 -9.95
CA CYS A 147 17.85 -3.50 -9.53
C CYS A 147 19.33 -3.89 -9.63
N ILE A 148 20.03 -3.46 -10.68
CA ILE A 148 21.47 -3.65 -10.83
C ILE A 148 22.23 -2.90 -9.73
N ASN A 149 21.85 -1.65 -9.45
CA ASN A 149 22.51 -0.85 -8.42
C ASN A 149 22.30 -1.44 -7.02
N THR A 150 21.09 -1.92 -6.73
CA THR A 150 20.73 -2.46 -5.41
C THR A 150 21.31 -3.87 -5.19
N PHE A 151 21.22 -4.75 -6.19
CA PHE A 151 21.50 -6.19 -6.03
C PHE A 151 22.67 -6.71 -6.87
N GLY A 152 23.34 -5.87 -7.67
CA GLY A 152 24.44 -6.30 -8.56
C GLY A 152 25.59 -6.96 -7.81
N LYS A 153 25.92 -6.49 -6.60
CA LYS A 153 26.93 -7.10 -5.72
C LYS A 153 26.53 -8.50 -5.22
N LEU A 154 25.24 -8.83 -5.27
CA LEU A 154 24.69 -10.15 -4.93
C LEU A 154 24.54 -11.05 -6.17
N GLY A 155 25.12 -10.65 -7.31
CA GLY A 155 25.05 -11.42 -8.55
C GLY A 155 23.78 -11.21 -9.37
N TYR A 156 23.00 -10.16 -9.07
CA TYR A 156 21.83 -9.83 -9.88
C TYR A 156 22.23 -9.49 -11.31
N THR A 157 21.51 -10.05 -12.29
CA THR A 157 21.68 -9.74 -13.71
C THR A 157 20.34 -9.37 -14.33
N LYS A 158 20.37 -8.61 -15.43
CA LYS A 158 19.18 -8.24 -16.21
C LYS A 158 18.28 -9.44 -16.54
N ALA A 159 18.88 -10.61 -16.81
CA ALA A 159 18.14 -11.82 -17.16
C ALA A 159 17.19 -12.31 -16.04
N LEU A 160 17.40 -11.89 -14.79
CA LEU A 160 16.52 -12.22 -13.67
C LEU A 160 15.21 -11.42 -13.68
N MET A 161 15.19 -10.23 -14.30
CA MET A 161 13.98 -9.43 -14.44
C MET A 161 13.08 -10.05 -15.51
N ARG A 162 11.93 -10.59 -15.08
CA ARG A 162 10.93 -11.21 -15.93
C ARG A 162 9.59 -10.48 -15.77
N PRO A 163 9.39 -9.32 -16.43
CA PRO A 163 8.21 -8.48 -16.21
C PRO A 163 6.86 -9.16 -16.51
N HIS A 164 6.87 -10.18 -17.35
CA HIS A 164 5.67 -10.94 -17.71
C HIS A 164 5.52 -12.25 -16.93
N TRP A 165 6.39 -12.56 -15.97
CA TRP A 165 6.37 -13.84 -15.28
C TRP A 165 5.05 -14.10 -14.56
N SER A 166 4.58 -13.12 -13.78
CA SER A 166 3.33 -13.23 -13.02
C SER A 166 2.12 -13.48 -13.93
N ILE A 167 1.98 -12.73 -15.02
CA ILE A 167 0.87 -12.87 -15.96
C ILE A 167 0.94 -14.18 -16.74
N LEU A 168 2.13 -14.68 -17.08
CA LEU A 168 2.30 -15.94 -17.81
C LEU A 168 2.05 -17.17 -16.93
N ASN A 169 2.39 -17.10 -15.63
CA ASN A 169 2.23 -18.24 -14.72
C ASN A 169 0.86 -18.28 -14.03
N TYR A 170 0.31 -17.11 -13.65
CA TYR A 170 -0.92 -17.02 -12.87
C TYR A 170 -2.11 -16.51 -13.69
N GLY A 171 -1.87 -15.81 -14.79
CA GLY A 171 -2.93 -15.22 -15.62
C GLY A 171 -3.62 -14.01 -14.98
N ASN A 172 -4.49 -13.37 -15.76
CA ASN A 172 -5.41 -12.31 -15.32
C ASN A 172 -6.89 -12.73 -15.42
N ARG A 173 -7.13 -13.98 -15.84
CA ARG A 173 -8.44 -14.61 -15.94
C ARG A 173 -8.34 -15.96 -15.28
N TYR A 174 -9.36 -16.31 -14.50
CA TYR A 174 -9.34 -17.50 -13.66
C TYR A 174 -10.46 -18.49 -14.03
N PRO A 175 -10.57 -18.96 -15.29
CA PRO A 175 -11.71 -19.78 -15.74
C PRO A 175 -11.77 -21.15 -15.06
N THR A 176 -10.63 -21.68 -14.60
CA THR A 176 -10.51 -22.97 -13.92
C THR A 176 -10.37 -22.84 -12.41
N ALA A 177 -10.22 -21.61 -11.89
CA ALA A 177 -10.11 -21.41 -10.46
C ALA A 177 -11.45 -21.64 -9.78
N SER A 178 -11.38 -22.09 -8.53
CA SER A 178 -12.56 -22.35 -7.72
C SER A 178 -12.30 -21.99 -6.28
N ASN A 179 -13.37 -21.63 -5.57
CA ASN A 179 -13.38 -21.45 -4.13
C ASN A 179 -12.46 -20.31 -3.65
N ILE A 180 -12.56 -19.14 -4.28
CA ILE A 180 -11.78 -17.95 -3.91
C ILE A 180 -12.70 -16.78 -3.61
N VAL A 181 -12.48 -16.12 -2.48
CA VAL A 181 -13.05 -14.80 -2.18
C VAL A 181 -11.96 -13.76 -2.41
N PHE A 182 -12.20 -12.84 -3.33
CA PHE A 182 -11.40 -11.64 -3.56
C PHE A 182 -12.08 -10.45 -2.86
N SER A 183 -11.68 -10.17 -1.61
CA SER A 183 -12.12 -8.98 -0.87
C SER A 183 -11.21 -7.79 -1.18
N ASN A 184 -11.79 -6.62 -1.41
CA ASN A 184 -11.04 -5.37 -1.59
C ASN A 184 -11.75 -4.24 -0.82
N GLY A 185 -10.95 -3.38 -0.19
CA GLY A 185 -11.42 -2.10 0.31
C GLY A 185 -11.53 -1.08 -0.83
N TYR A 186 -12.61 -0.30 -0.90
CA TYR A 186 -12.74 0.73 -1.94
C TYR A 186 -11.77 1.91 -1.73
N LEU A 187 -11.33 2.13 -0.48
CA LEU A 187 -10.34 3.17 -0.14
C LEU A 187 -8.90 2.68 -0.31
N ASP A 188 -8.70 1.39 -0.57
CA ASP A 188 -7.39 0.79 -0.75
C ASP A 188 -6.83 1.13 -2.15
N PRO A 189 -5.66 1.79 -2.25
CA PRO A 189 -5.05 2.05 -3.55
C PRO A 189 -4.74 0.77 -4.34
N TRP A 190 -4.56 -0.38 -3.67
CA TRP A 190 -4.32 -1.67 -4.32
C TRP A 190 -5.56 -2.30 -4.95
N SER A 191 -6.76 -1.82 -4.61
CA SER A 191 -8.01 -2.41 -5.10
C SER A 191 -8.13 -2.39 -6.63
N ALA A 192 -7.53 -1.40 -7.29
CA ALA A 192 -7.48 -1.30 -8.74
C ALA A 192 -6.72 -2.46 -9.41
N GLY A 193 -5.75 -3.06 -8.71
CA GLY A 193 -5.02 -4.26 -9.16
C GLY A 193 -5.75 -5.57 -8.86
N GLY A 194 -6.88 -5.52 -8.15
CA GLY A 194 -7.69 -6.68 -7.80
C GLY A 194 -8.44 -7.29 -8.98
N TRP A 195 -9.04 -8.48 -8.77
CA TRP A 195 -9.76 -9.20 -9.82
C TRP A 195 -11.03 -8.49 -10.31
N SER A 196 -11.69 -7.72 -9.45
CA SER A 196 -12.91 -6.98 -9.79
C SER A 196 -13.11 -5.82 -8.81
N LEU A 197 -13.46 -4.65 -9.34
CA LEU A 197 -13.88 -3.48 -8.56
C LEU A 197 -15.39 -3.46 -8.26
N LYS A 198 -16.10 -4.54 -8.61
CA LYS A 198 -17.53 -4.71 -8.37
C LYS A 198 -17.77 -6.00 -7.61
N SER A 199 -18.64 -5.96 -6.61
CA SER A 199 -19.12 -7.16 -5.94
C SER A 199 -19.84 -8.05 -6.96
N ARG A 200 -19.41 -9.30 -7.09
CA ARG A 200 -19.97 -10.26 -8.06
C ARG A 200 -19.67 -11.70 -7.68
N VAL A 201 -20.44 -12.63 -8.23
CA VAL A 201 -20.20 -14.07 -8.12
C VAL A 201 -20.08 -14.64 -9.53
N MET A 202 -18.99 -15.34 -9.81
CA MET A 202 -18.77 -16.10 -11.05
C MET A 202 -18.38 -17.53 -10.69
N GLY A 203 -19.32 -18.47 -10.80
CA GLY A 203 -19.12 -19.83 -10.29
C GLY A 203 -18.85 -19.81 -8.79
N SER A 204 -17.68 -20.30 -8.38
CA SER A 204 -17.21 -20.28 -6.97
C SER A 204 -16.17 -19.19 -6.70
N LEU A 205 -16.01 -18.23 -7.62
CA LEU A 205 -15.23 -17.01 -7.42
C LEU A 205 -16.14 -15.88 -6.98
N ILE A 206 -15.80 -15.25 -5.86
CA ILE A 206 -16.61 -14.19 -5.25
C ILE A 206 -15.74 -12.95 -5.12
N SER A 207 -16.24 -11.82 -5.59
CA SER A 207 -15.65 -10.51 -5.33
C SER A 207 -16.50 -9.78 -4.29
N ILE A 208 -15.86 -9.22 -3.27
CA ILE A 208 -16.50 -8.41 -2.22
C ILE A 208 -15.81 -7.06 -2.18
N ILE A 209 -16.59 -5.97 -2.26
CA ILE A 209 -16.08 -4.60 -2.10
C ILE A 209 -16.56 -4.02 -0.77
N ILE A 210 -15.61 -3.67 0.08
CA ILE A 210 -15.84 -3.00 1.37
C ILE A 210 -15.78 -1.49 1.12
N LYS A 211 -16.95 -0.86 1.00
CA LYS A 211 -17.09 0.54 0.54
C LYS A 211 -16.25 1.56 1.32
N ASP A 212 -16.08 1.34 2.61
CA ASP A 212 -15.30 2.20 3.51
C ASP A 212 -14.05 1.50 4.05
N GLY A 213 -13.66 0.38 3.43
CA GLY A 213 -12.47 -0.37 3.80
C GLY A 213 -11.23 0.16 3.11
N ALA A 214 -10.14 0.23 3.87
CA ALA A 214 -8.78 0.37 3.37
C ALA A 214 -8.15 -1.02 3.14
N HIS A 215 -6.82 -1.13 3.16
CA HIS A 215 -6.10 -2.34 2.81
C HIS A 215 -6.49 -3.53 3.70
N HIS A 216 -7.02 -4.60 3.09
CA HIS A 216 -7.46 -5.87 3.71
C HIS A 216 -8.15 -5.71 5.09
N TYR A 217 -9.09 -4.78 5.18
CA TYR A 217 -9.75 -4.40 6.45
C TYR A 217 -10.53 -5.57 7.12
N ASP A 218 -11.09 -6.45 6.31
CA ASP A 218 -11.75 -7.69 6.68
C ASP A 218 -10.86 -8.64 7.51
N LEU A 219 -9.55 -8.67 7.25
CA LEU A 219 -8.62 -9.55 7.97
C LEU A 219 -8.23 -9.05 9.36
N ARG A 220 -8.51 -7.78 9.68
CA ARG A 220 -8.22 -7.24 11.02
C ARG A 220 -9.09 -7.89 12.09
N GLY A 221 -8.63 -7.85 13.34
CA GLY A 221 -9.42 -8.27 14.50
C GLY A 221 -10.74 -7.48 14.61
N LYS A 222 -11.74 -8.09 15.26
CA LYS A 222 -13.02 -7.42 15.54
C LYS A 222 -12.76 -6.20 16.43
N HIS A 223 -13.33 -5.06 16.06
CA HIS A 223 -13.24 -3.82 16.81
C HIS A 223 -14.63 -3.18 17.01
N GLN A 224 -14.81 -2.42 18.10
CA GLN A 224 -16.09 -1.77 18.39
C GLN A 224 -16.49 -0.73 17.32
N LEU A 225 -15.48 -0.09 16.71
CA LEU A 225 -15.65 0.89 15.62
C LEU A 225 -15.65 0.25 14.23
N ASP A 226 -15.78 -1.08 14.14
CA ASP A 226 -15.94 -1.74 12.84
C ASP A 226 -17.19 -1.21 12.11
N THR A 227 -17.03 -0.86 10.85
CA THR A 227 -18.12 -0.36 10.00
C THR A 227 -19.08 -1.50 9.65
N ASN A 228 -20.29 -1.17 9.21
CA ASN A 228 -21.24 -2.19 8.79
C ASN A 228 -20.74 -2.96 7.55
N SER A 229 -20.06 -2.28 6.62
CA SER A 229 -19.53 -2.91 5.41
C SER A 229 -18.49 -4.00 5.70
N VAL A 230 -17.56 -3.80 6.64
CA VAL A 230 -16.58 -4.86 7.00
C VAL A 230 -17.25 -6.00 7.77
N LYS A 231 -18.26 -5.71 8.60
CA LYS A 231 -19.03 -6.74 9.32
C LYS A 231 -19.79 -7.64 8.33
N ASP A 232 -20.39 -7.05 7.30
CA ASP A 232 -21.10 -7.78 6.25
C ASP A 232 -20.15 -8.59 5.37
N ALA A 233 -18.98 -8.04 5.00
CA ALA A 233 -17.93 -8.77 4.28
C ALA A 233 -17.46 -10.01 5.03
N ARG A 234 -17.10 -9.86 6.31
CA ARG A 234 -16.70 -10.98 7.18
C ARG A 234 -17.80 -12.02 7.35
N ARG A 235 -19.08 -11.62 7.33
CA ARG A 235 -20.21 -12.57 7.38
C ARG A 235 -20.27 -13.39 6.08
N LEU A 236 -20.12 -12.75 4.92
CA LEU A 236 -20.10 -13.42 3.61
C LEU A 236 -18.89 -14.34 3.44
N GLU A 237 -17.69 -13.88 3.81
CA GLU A 237 -16.47 -14.70 3.80
C GLU A 237 -16.66 -15.97 4.64
N LYS A 238 -17.14 -15.83 5.89
CA LYS A 238 -17.42 -16.97 6.77
C LYS A 238 -18.47 -17.90 6.19
N PHE A 239 -19.48 -17.36 5.51
CA PHE A 239 -20.50 -18.19 4.84
C PHE A 239 -19.88 -19.06 3.75
N TYR A 240 -19.09 -18.48 2.84
CA TYR A 240 -18.44 -19.24 1.76
C TYR A 240 -17.41 -20.24 2.27
N ILE A 241 -16.59 -19.87 3.25
CA ILE A 241 -15.63 -20.79 3.89
C ILE A 241 -16.36 -21.99 4.49
N LYS A 242 -17.44 -21.76 5.26
CA LYS A 242 -18.25 -22.86 5.83
C LYS A 242 -18.89 -23.72 4.76
N TYR A 243 -19.40 -23.10 3.70
CA TYR A 243 -19.99 -23.81 2.57
C TYR A 243 -18.97 -24.75 1.91
N TRP A 244 -17.76 -24.27 1.62
CA TRP A 244 -16.71 -25.08 1.00
C TRP A 244 -16.20 -26.20 1.91
N LEU A 245 -16.12 -25.97 3.23
CA LEU A 245 -15.78 -27.01 4.19
C LEU A 245 -16.83 -28.14 4.19
N LYS A 246 -18.12 -27.79 4.08
CA LYS A 246 -19.21 -28.78 3.98
C LYS A 246 -19.11 -29.57 2.67
N GLU A 247 -18.91 -28.90 1.55
CA GLU A 247 -18.74 -29.54 0.24
C GLU A 247 -17.55 -30.50 0.22
N ALA A 248 -16.41 -30.09 0.81
CA ALA A 248 -15.22 -30.94 0.92
C ALA A 248 -15.49 -32.22 1.72
N LYS A 249 -16.17 -32.10 2.88
CA LYS A 249 -16.55 -33.26 3.71
C LYS A 249 -17.45 -34.24 2.96
N LEU A 250 -18.45 -33.74 2.24
CA LEU A 250 -19.36 -34.59 1.45
C LEU A 250 -18.63 -35.31 0.32
N LYS A 251 -17.70 -34.62 -0.37
CA LYS A 251 -16.86 -35.24 -1.41
C LYS A 251 -15.94 -36.32 -0.84
N GLN A 252 -15.39 -36.11 0.36
CA GLN A 252 -14.55 -37.11 1.02
C GLN A 252 -15.33 -38.36 1.41
N GLN A 253 -16.54 -38.20 1.97
CA GLN A 253 -17.42 -39.33 2.30
C GLN A 253 -17.76 -40.17 1.07
N LYS A 254 -18.10 -39.52 -0.05
CA LYS A 254 -18.41 -40.21 -1.32
C LYS A 254 -17.23 -40.97 -1.94
N LYS A 255 -15.99 -40.62 -1.61
CA LYS A 255 -14.79 -41.35 -2.09
C LYS A 255 -14.45 -42.58 -1.25
N ASN A 256 -14.98 -42.66 -0.05
CA ASN A 256 -14.74 -43.77 0.89
C ASN A 256 -15.80 -44.88 0.77
N TYR A 257 -16.79 -44.71 -0.11
CA TYR A 257 -17.74 -45.72 -0.59
C TYR A 257 -17.43 -46.03 -2.05
#